data_AF-A0A671NG79-F1
#
_entry.id   AF-A0A671NG79-F1
#
_cell.length_a   1.000
_cell.length_b   1.000
_cell.length_c   1.000
_cell.angle_alpha   90.00
_cell.angle_beta   90.00
_cell.angle_gamma   90.00
#
_symmetry.space_group_name_H-M   'P 1'
#
loop_
_entity.id
_entity.type
_entity.pdbx_description
1 polymer ?
#
loop_
_entity_poly.entity_id
_entity_poly.type
_entity_poly.pdbx_seq_one_letter_code
_entity_poly.pdbx_strand_id
1 'polypeptide(L)'
;ISEMFLMFFIMFSRSGLCSGAIVGGYTPSPNSIKYIVSLQSSKSQHFCGGSLVHKSWVLTAAHCNIGCGDSGGPLVCDGRVYGLVPWGNGCGDSRFPGVYTAVSRFHFSIRSKRINTFI
;
A
#
# COMPACT_ATOMS: atom_id res chain seq x y z
N ILE A 1 18.32 -16.29 -36.36
CA ILE A 1 17.67 -17.33 -35.50
C ILE A 1 18.32 -17.40 -34.10
N SER A 2 19.57 -16.95 -33.90
CA SER A 2 20.22 -16.82 -32.58
C SER A 2 19.71 -15.64 -31.73
N GLU A 3 19.48 -14.46 -32.33
CA GLU A 3 19.08 -13.25 -31.59
C GLU A 3 17.58 -13.23 -31.20
N MET A 4 16.77 -14.07 -31.85
CA MET A 4 15.32 -14.11 -31.63
C MET A 4 14.94 -14.90 -30.37
N PHE A 5 15.81 -15.81 -29.92
CA PHE A 5 15.63 -16.56 -28.67
C PHE A 5 16.00 -15.72 -27.45
N LEU A 6 16.93 -14.78 -27.58
CA LEU A 6 17.34 -13.91 -26.47
C LEU A 6 16.22 -12.93 -26.05
N MET A 7 15.40 -12.49 -27.01
CA MET A 7 14.21 -11.68 -26.74
C MET A 7 13.09 -12.45 -26.03
N PHE A 8 13.03 -13.78 -26.18
CA PHE A 8 12.01 -14.61 -25.51
C PHE A 8 12.32 -14.84 -24.03
N PHE A 9 13.61 -14.83 -23.65
CA PHE A 9 14.03 -14.86 -22.24
C PHE A 9 13.85 -13.52 -21.51
N ILE A 10 13.91 -12.39 -22.23
CA ILE A 10 13.74 -11.05 -21.63
C ILE A 10 12.25 -10.75 -21.33
N MET A 11 11.31 -11.43 -21.99
CA MET A 11 9.88 -11.32 -21.69
C MET A 11 9.40 -12.17 -20.50
N PHE A 12 10.23 -13.08 -19.98
CA PHE A 12 9.84 -14.01 -18.91
C PHE A 12 10.41 -13.67 -17.52
N SER A 13 10.91 -12.44 -17.32
CA SER A 13 11.37 -11.96 -16.00
C SER A 13 10.75 -10.63 -15.55
N ARG A 14 9.59 -10.23 -16.08
CA ARG A 14 8.76 -9.25 -15.34
C ARG A 14 7.90 -9.99 -14.33
N SER A 15 8.53 -10.32 -13.21
CA SER A 15 7.89 -10.59 -11.92
C SER A 15 6.65 -9.71 -11.79
N GLY A 16 5.52 -10.29 -11.34
CA GLY A 16 4.24 -9.61 -11.12
C GLY A 16 4.41 -8.31 -10.34
N LEU A 17 4.60 -7.22 -11.07
CA LEU A 17 4.76 -5.89 -10.54
C LEU A 17 3.35 -5.33 -10.47
N CYS A 18 2.68 -5.49 -9.34
CA CYS A 18 1.46 -4.71 -9.13
C CYS A 18 1.89 -3.25 -9.23
N SER A 19 1.58 -2.65 -10.38
CA SER A 19 1.83 -1.24 -10.65
C SER A 19 0.73 -0.47 -9.95
N GLY A 20 0.83 -0.38 -8.62
CA GLY A 20 -0.05 0.43 -7.80
C GLY A 20 0.44 1.87 -7.81
N ALA A 21 0.28 2.57 -8.95
CA ALA A 21 0.43 4.02 -8.96
C ALA A 21 -0.89 4.67 -8.51
N ILE A 22 -0.82 5.75 -7.74
CA ILE A 22 -2.00 6.56 -7.39
C ILE A 22 -2.60 7.15 -8.68
N VAL A 23 -3.79 6.70 -9.04
CA VAL A 23 -4.51 7.15 -10.24
C VAL A 23 -5.10 8.54 -10.01
N GLY A 24 -4.81 9.50 -10.91
CA GLY A 24 -5.33 10.87 -10.83
C GLY A 24 -4.74 11.72 -9.70
N GLY A 25 -3.67 11.24 -9.06
CA GLY A 25 -2.97 11.98 -8.01
C GLY A 25 -1.97 13.01 -8.54
N TYR A 26 -1.31 13.70 -7.61
CA TYR A 26 -0.20 14.60 -7.87
C TYR A 26 0.98 14.25 -6.95
N THR A 27 2.18 14.69 -7.30
CA THR A 27 3.36 14.52 -6.45
C THR A 27 3.36 15.59 -5.36
N PRO A 28 3.28 15.21 -4.07
CA PRO A 28 3.33 16.17 -2.99
C PRO A 28 4.73 16.77 -2.87
N SER A 29 4.83 18.01 -2.38
CA SER A 29 6.13 18.61 -2.06
C SER A 29 6.90 17.72 -1.08
N PRO A 30 8.23 17.62 -1.19
CA PRO A 30 9.02 16.80 -0.28
C PRO A 30 8.72 17.13 1.18
N ASN A 31 8.53 16.11 2.02
CA ASN A 31 8.22 16.22 3.45
C ASN A 31 6.92 16.96 3.82
N SER A 32 6.03 17.23 2.87
CA SER A 32 4.70 17.79 3.16
C SER A 32 3.78 16.78 3.85
N ILE A 33 4.01 15.48 3.63
CA ILE A 33 3.26 14.37 4.24
C ILE A 33 4.21 13.56 5.11
N LYS A 34 4.24 13.84 6.42
CA LYS A 34 5.24 13.25 7.34
C LYS A 34 4.85 11.90 7.94
N TYR A 35 3.57 11.55 7.86
CA TYR A 35 3.04 10.32 8.44
C TYR A 35 3.02 9.16 7.45
N ILE A 36 3.26 9.38 6.15
CA ILE A 36 3.28 8.32 5.15
C ILE A 36 4.55 7.46 5.32
N VAL A 37 4.38 6.14 5.29
CA VAL A 37 5.46 5.16 5.46
C VAL A 37 5.51 4.23 4.26
N SER A 38 6.74 3.95 3.80
CA SER A 38 7.02 2.94 2.79
C SER A 38 7.55 1.68 3.46
N LEU A 39 6.76 0.60 3.42
CA LEU A 39 7.21 -0.74 3.81
C LEU A 39 8.00 -1.35 2.66
N GLN A 40 9.24 -1.75 2.97
CA GLN A 40 10.19 -2.23 1.99
C GLN A 40 10.56 -3.69 2.25
N SER A 41 10.75 -4.43 1.17
CA SER A 41 11.29 -5.78 1.16
C SER A 41 12.79 -5.76 1.47
N SER A 42 13.39 -6.93 1.72
CA SER A 42 14.84 -7.09 1.94
C SER A 42 15.71 -6.61 0.78
N LYS A 43 15.11 -6.47 -0.41
CA LYS A 43 15.74 -5.88 -1.62
C LYS A 43 15.53 -4.36 -1.74
N SER A 44 15.13 -3.69 -0.66
CA SER A 44 14.76 -2.26 -0.65
C SER A 44 13.66 -1.90 -1.66
N GLN A 45 12.76 -2.85 -1.93
CA GLN A 45 11.64 -2.66 -2.83
C GLN A 45 10.40 -2.31 -2.04
N HIS A 46 9.78 -1.17 -2.32
CA HIS A 46 8.48 -0.81 -1.76
C HIS A 46 7.42 -1.83 -2.16
N PHE A 47 6.65 -2.31 -1.18
CA PHE A 47 5.57 -3.27 -1.42
C PHE A 47 4.25 -2.90 -0.72
N CYS A 48 4.30 -2.12 0.36
CA CYS A 48 3.10 -1.63 1.04
C CYS A 48 3.28 -0.22 1.59
N GLY A 49 2.17 0.49 1.74
CA GLY A 49 2.08 1.74 2.49
C GLY A 49 1.80 1.52 3.98
N GLY A 50 1.92 2.61 4.74
CA GLY A 50 1.54 2.66 6.14
C GLY A 50 1.44 4.09 6.66
N SER A 51 0.95 4.23 7.89
CA SER A 51 0.83 5.51 8.59
C SER A 51 1.55 5.47 9.93
N LEU A 52 2.44 6.43 10.17
CA LEU A 52 3.05 6.64 11.47
C LEU A 52 1.99 7.20 12.44
N VAL A 53 1.51 6.38 13.37
CA VAL A 53 0.50 6.76 14.38
C VAL A 53 1.13 7.12 15.72
N HIS A 54 2.39 6.74 15.92
CA HIS A 54 3.20 7.07 17.09
C HIS A 54 4.68 7.05 16.71
N LYS A 55 5.56 7.59 17.57
CA LYS A 55 7.02 7.62 17.38
C LYS A 55 7.67 6.26 17.05
N SER A 56 6.99 5.16 17.38
CA SER A 56 7.50 3.79 17.20
C SER A 56 6.44 2.82 16.69
N TRP A 57 5.30 3.32 16.20
CA TRP A 57 4.20 2.47 15.73
C TRP A 57 3.72 2.93 14.36
N VAL A 58 3.72 1.99 13.41
CA VAL A 58 3.18 2.15 12.06
C VAL A 58 1.91 1.32 11.96
N LEU A 59 0.83 1.95 11.49
CA LEU A 59 -0.42 1.31 11.13
C LEU A 59 -0.40 0.94 9.65
N THR A 60 -0.77 -0.28 9.31
CA THR A 60 -0.82 -0.80 7.93
C THR A 60 -1.86 -1.91 7.81
N ALA A 61 -2.10 -2.41 6.59
CA ALA A 61 -3.02 -3.51 6.36
C ALA A 61 -2.40 -4.86 6.77
N ALA A 62 -3.22 -5.76 7.32
CA ALA A 62 -2.76 -7.09 7.74
C ALA A 62 -2.25 -7.97 6.57
N HIS A 63 -2.73 -7.72 5.35
CA HIS A 63 -2.30 -8.45 4.14
C HIS A 63 -0.99 -7.91 3.54
N CYS A 64 -0.32 -6.95 4.19
CA CYS A 64 1.01 -6.49 3.83
C CYS A 64 2.11 -7.52 4.15
N ASN A 65 1.92 -8.74 3.65
CA ASN A 65 2.93 -9.78 3.51
C ASN A 65 3.13 -10.18 2.03
N ILE A 66 2.11 -9.94 1.20
CA ILE A 66 2.07 -10.19 -0.25
C ILE A 66 1.66 -8.94 -1.05
N GLY A 67 1.51 -7.81 -0.35
CA GLY A 67 1.02 -6.55 -0.89
C GLY A 67 1.98 -5.91 -1.89
N CYS A 68 1.43 -5.01 -2.69
CA CYS A 68 2.01 -4.66 -3.96
C CYS A 68 1.53 -3.24 -4.33
N GLY A 69 2.24 -2.21 -3.87
CA GLY A 69 1.87 -0.79 -4.05
C GLY A 69 1.44 -0.12 -2.74
N ASP A 70 0.45 0.78 -2.79
CA ASP A 70 0.05 1.60 -1.64
C ASP A 70 -0.89 0.91 -0.63
N SER A 71 -1.12 -0.40 -0.74
CA SER A 71 -1.94 -1.14 0.22
C SER A 71 -1.45 -0.93 1.65
N GLY A 72 -2.37 -0.71 2.58
CA GLY A 72 -2.06 -0.32 3.96
C GLY A 72 -1.70 1.16 4.15
N GLY A 73 -1.56 1.94 3.08
CA GLY A 73 -1.39 3.39 3.13
C GLY A 73 -2.62 4.11 3.70
N PRO A 74 -2.46 5.32 4.26
CA PRO A 74 -3.54 6.03 4.94
C PRO A 74 -4.44 6.84 3.99
N LEU A 75 -5.74 6.76 4.23
CA LEU A 75 -6.72 7.78 3.81
C LEU A 75 -6.82 8.83 4.93
N VAL A 76 -6.43 10.07 4.63
CA VAL A 76 -6.37 11.18 5.59
C VAL A 76 -7.32 12.30 5.23
N CYS A 77 -8.05 12.79 6.22
CA CYS A 77 -8.83 14.03 6.14
C CYS A 77 -8.47 14.88 7.36
N ASP A 78 -8.25 16.19 7.18
CA ASP A 78 -7.93 17.13 8.27
C ASP A 78 -6.79 16.67 9.20
N GLY A 79 -5.76 16.03 8.63
CA GLY A 79 -4.61 15.51 9.38
C GLY A 79 -4.87 14.26 10.22
N ARG A 80 -6.07 13.65 10.13
CA ARG A 80 -6.42 12.41 10.83
C ARG A 80 -6.59 11.25 9.86
N VAL A 81 -6.09 10.08 10.23
CA VAL A 81 -6.27 8.85 9.46
C VAL A 81 -7.68 8.29 9.68
N TYR A 82 -8.46 8.20 8.60
CA TYR A 82 -9.82 7.64 8.61
C TYR A 82 -9.87 6.23 8.07
N GLY A 83 -8.98 5.88 7.14
CA GLY A 83 -8.98 4.56 6.53
C GLY A 83 -7.61 4.06 6.09
N LEU A 84 -7.54 2.77 5.76
CA LEU A 84 -6.39 2.13 5.14
C LEU A 84 -6.76 1.60 3.75
N VAL A 85 -5.86 1.80 2.78
CA VAL A 85 -5.99 1.31 1.40
C VAL A 85 -6.05 -0.22 1.40
N PRO A 86 -7.06 -0.86 0.77
CA PRO A 86 -7.15 -2.32 0.70
C PRO A 86 -6.27 -2.88 -0.45
N TRP A 87 -6.47 -4.16 -0.76
CA TRP A 87 -6.12 -4.74 -2.07
C TRP A 87 -7.33 -4.60 -2.99
N GLY A 88 -7.13 -4.32 -4.28
CA GLY A 88 -8.19 -4.37 -5.29
C GLY A 88 -7.69 -4.87 -6.65
N ASN A 89 -8.58 -5.48 -7.43
CA ASN A 89 -8.36 -5.77 -8.85
C ASN A 89 -8.82 -4.56 -9.68
N GLY A 90 -8.06 -3.47 -9.63
CA GLY A 90 -8.35 -2.22 -10.33
C GLY A 90 -8.51 -1.02 -9.38
N CYS A 91 -8.16 0.17 -9.88
CA CYS A 91 -8.18 1.42 -9.13
C CYS A 91 -8.88 2.52 -9.96
N GLY A 92 -9.73 3.34 -9.33
CA GLY A 92 -10.27 4.56 -9.93
C GLY A 92 -11.38 4.36 -10.98
N ASP A 93 -12.18 3.30 -10.91
CA ASP A 93 -13.39 3.17 -11.76
C ASP A 93 -14.44 4.20 -11.33
N SER A 94 -14.90 5.05 -12.25
CA SER A 94 -15.87 6.12 -11.96
C SER A 94 -17.25 5.60 -11.55
N ARG A 95 -17.57 4.33 -11.81
CA ARG A 95 -18.85 3.70 -11.47
C ARG A 95 -18.91 3.18 -10.04
N PHE A 96 -17.76 2.95 -9.41
CA PHE A 96 -17.68 2.35 -8.08
C PHE A 96 -16.80 3.18 -7.15
N PRO A 97 -17.29 3.56 -5.95
CA PRO A 97 -16.45 4.26 -4.99
C PRO A 97 -15.35 3.35 -4.44
N GLY A 98 -14.23 3.96 -4.05
CA GLY A 98 -13.18 3.26 -3.31
C GLY A 98 -13.66 2.82 -1.93
N VAL A 99 -13.35 1.59 -1.55
CA VAL A 99 -13.64 1.03 -0.21
C VAL A 99 -12.35 1.01 0.61
N TYR A 100 -12.43 1.35 1.89
CA TYR A 100 -11.27 1.44 2.78
C TYR A 100 -11.57 0.78 4.14
N THR A 101 -10.54 0.25 4.79
CA THR A 101 -10.65 -0.25 6.15
C THR A 101 -10.82 0.91 7.12
N ALA A 102 -11.96 1.02 7.81
CA ALA A 102 -12.26 2.15 8.71
C ALA A 102 -11.44 2.10 10.00
N VAL A 103 -10.55 3.07 10.22
CA VAL A 103 -9.68 3.13 11.42
C VAL A 103 -10.49 3.33 12.70
N SER A 104 -11.62 4.06 12.63
CA SER A 104 -12.51 4.31 13.78
C SER A 104 -13.10 3.04 14.40
N ARG A 105 -13.14 1.92 13.65
CA ARG A 105 -13.62 0.63 14.16
C ARG A 105 -12.58 -0.12 14.99
N PHE A 106 -11.32 0.29 14.93
CA PHE A 106 -10.23 -0.36 15.65
C PHE A 106 -9.89 0.43 16.91
N HIS A 107 -10.04 -0.21 18.07
CA HIS A 107 -9.60 0.36 19.33
C HIS A 107 -8.09 0.17 19.45
N PHE A 108 -7.32 1.26 19.31
CA PHE A 108 -5.87 1.27 19.43
C PHE A 108 -5.46 1.17 20.91
N SER A 109 -5.70 0.02 21.53
CA SER A 109 -5.13 -0.28 22.84
C SER A 109 -3.69 -0.76 22.63
N ILE A 110 -2.72 -0.12 23.30
CA ILE A 110 -1.27 -0.29 23.11
C ILE A 110 -0.75 -1.68 23.54
N ARG A 111 -1.64 -2.61 23.90
CA ARG A 111 -1.28 -4.04 23.92
C ARG A 111 -1.36 -4.54 22.49
N SER A 112 -0.20 -4.73 21.89
CA SER A 112 0.03 -5.59 20.73
C SER A 112 -0.97 -6.75 20.71
N LYS A 113 -2.09 -6.55 20.03
CA LYS A 113 -2.97 -7.61 19.61
C LYS A 113 -2.76 -7.63 18.13
N ARG A 114 -2.18 -8.74 17.67
CA ARG A 114 -2.37 -9.26 16.31
C ARG A 114 -3.70 -8.75 15.80
N ILE A 115 -3.67 -7.98 14.73
CA ILE A 115 -4.84 -7.83 13.87
C ILE A 115 -5.05 -9.25 13.33
N ASN A 116 -5.78 -10.07 14.08
CA ASN A 116 -6.41 -11.25 13.52
C ASN A 116 -7.37 -10.68 12.49
N THR A 117 -6.96 -10.84 11.23
CA THR A 117 -7.77 -10.84 10.04
C THR A 117 -9.19 -11.26 10.38
N PHE A 118 -10.13 -10.32 10.33
CA PHE A 118 -11.51 -10.68 10.04
C PHE A 118 -11.66 -10.51 8.53
N ILE A 119 -11.72 -11.69 7.89
CA ILE A 119 -12.15 -11.90 6.51
C ILE A 119 -13.60 -11.44 6.40
#